data_AF-A0A929QK95-F1
#
_entry.id   AF-A0A929QK95-F1
#
_cell.length_a   1.000
_cell.length_b   1.000
_cell.length_c   1.000
_cell.angle_alpha   90.00
_cell.angle_beta   90.00
_cell.angle_gamma   90.00
#
_symmetry.space_group_name_H-M   'P 1'
#
loop_
_entity.id
_entity.type
_entity.pdbx_description
1 polymer ?
#
loop_
_entity_poly.entity_id
_entity_poly.type
_entity_poly.pdbx_seq_one_letter_code
_entity_poly.pdbx_strand_id
1 'polypeptide(L)'
;MRQIALLTKEEEVEISKRIELGEDIIIDAFCSVPFLIDFILDYKEPLINRERRVKELFKSFEDESENENEDGEEDIDEEDEENEENETPKKSAKNDKRAEKVIESFKALEKAKKEWLKTANKQDKVESDDTASKMTLAFKKKILKEKLMDLGPTSKLISEIVKSMETALKSDDEFDRELKRLEYRLPMFSDELKKNHKSILKDIIKLSKEEIAARVPEATMVSTYVEIKKLFTTKEASKQGFDLEPARLKEILEQIKRGKKISDEAKARMAKSNLRLVVSIAKRYTNRGLPFLDLIQEGNIGLMKAVDKFEYRKGYKFSTYATWWIRQAISRAIADQARTIRIPIHMIETINRINKINRKYLQEEGKEPDVSVIAKEVGLSVDKVKQVIKITKEPISLEAPIANEEDGKFGDFVEDKTSLSPIDQILKSDLREQ
;
A
#
# COMPACT_ATOMS: atom_id res chain seq x y z
N MET A 1 9.57 -20.62 -13.63
CA MET A 1 8.93 -19.86 -14.74
C MET A 1 8.70 -20.71 -16.00
N ARG A 2 9.67 -21.51 -16.48
CA ARG A 2 9.51 -22.33 -17.72
C ARG A 2 8.46 -23.46 -17.66
N GLN A 3 8.05 -23.89 -16.47
CA GLN A 3 7.08 -24.98 -16.28
C GLN A 3 5.61 -24.54 -16.38
N ILE A 4 5.33 -23.22 -16.45
CA ILE A 4 3.96 -22.69 -16.44
C ILE A 4 3.53 -22.40 -17.88
N ALA A 5 2.40 -22.98 -18.28
CA ALA A 5 1.82 -22.79 -19.60
C ALA A 5 1.33 -21.34 -19.80
N LEU A 6 1.40 -20.88 -21.05
CA LEU A 6 0.78 -19.62 -21.47
C LEU A 6 -0.74 -19.77 -21.43
N LEU A 7 -1.43 -18.71 -21.04
CA LEU A 7 -2.89 -18.69 -21.03
C LEU A 7 -3.44 -18.39 -22.41
N THR A 8 -4.51 -19.08 -22.76
CA THR A 8 -5.39 -18.70 -23.86
C THR A 8 -6.34 -17.57 -23.44
N LYS A 9 -6.93 -16.86 -24.41
CA LYS A 9 -7.90 -15.79 -24.12
C LYS A 9 -9.11 -16.28 -23.33
N GLU A 10 -9.54 -17.52 -23.57
CA GLU A 10 -10.66 -18.13 -22.85
C GLU A 10 -10.29 -18.43 -21.39
N GLU A 11 -9.07 -18.93 -21.14
CA GLU A 11 -8.57 -19.16 -19.79
C GLU A 11 -8.35 -17.85 -19.02
N GLU A 12 -7.93 -16.76 -19.68
CA GLU A 12 -7.85 -15.43 -19.06
C GLU A 12 -9.22 -14.97 -18.55
N VAL A 13 -10.27 -15.17 -19.35
CA VAL A 13 -11.64 -14.85 -18.97
C VAL A 13 -12.13 -15.79 -17.86
N GLU A 14 -11.81 -17.08 -17.91
CA GLU A 14 -12.18 -18.04 -16.88
C GLU A 14 -11.55 -17.69 -15.52
N ILE A 15 -10.25 -17.36 -15.51
CA ILE A 15 -9.56 -16.95 -14.29
C ILE A 15 -10.14 -15.65 -13.76
N SER A 16 -10.43 -14.68 -14.63
CA SER A 16 -11.05 -13.42 -14.24
C SER A 16 -12.44 -13.63 -13.61
N LYS A 17 -13.26 -14.54 -14.17
CA LYS A 17 -14.54 -14.93 -13.57
C LYS A 17 -14.37 -15.61 -12.20
N ARG A 18 -13.31 -16.40 -12.00
CA ARG A 18 -13.01 -16.99 -10.68
C ARG A 18 -12.58 -15.93 -9.66
N ILE A 19 -11.86 -14.89 -10.09
CA ILE A 19 -11.52 -13.74 -9.24
C ILE A 19 -12.81 -13.03 -8.81
N GLU A 20 -13.69 -12.69 -9.77
CA GLU A 20 -14.99 -12.07 -9.48
C GLU A 20 -15.81 -12.95 -8.52
N LEU A 21 -15.86 -14.27 -8.73
CA LEU A 21 -16.58 -15.20 -7.84
C LEU A 21 -16.01 -15.18 -6.41
N GLY A 22 -14.69 -15.16 -6.25
CA GLY A 22 -14.06 -15.06 -4.93
C GLY A 22 -14.39 -13.75 -4.23
N GLU A 23 -14.34 -12.63 -4.95
CA GLU A 23 -14.73 -11.31 -4.43
C GLU A 23 -16.24 -11.27 -4.09
N ASP A 24 -17.09 -11.88 -4.92
CA ASP A 24 -18.54 -11.95 -4.74
C ASP A 24 -18.93 -12.71 -3.45
N ILE A 25 -18.25 -13.82 -3.16
CA ILE A 25 -18.44 -14.60 -1.93
C ILE A 25 -18.12 -13.76 -0.68
N ILE A 26 -17.05 -12.96 -0.74
CA ILE A 26 -16.63 -12.10 0.37
C ILE A 26 -17.67 -10.98 0.59
N ILE A 27 -18.10 -10.34 -0.49
CA ILE A 27 -19.07 -9.23 -0.41
C ILE A 27 -20.43 -9.75 0.05
N ASP A 28 -20.86 -10.93 -0.38
CA ASP A 28 -22.09 -11.54 0.12
C ASP A 28 -22.01 -11.89 1.62
N ALA A 29 -20.84 -12.33 2.09
CA ALA A 29 -20.60 -12.55 3.53
C ALA A 29 -20.69 -11.24 4.32
N PHE A 30 -20.11 -10.14 3.81
CA PHE A 30 -20.24 -8.81 4.41
C PHE A 30 -21.69 -8.34 4.46
N CYS A 31 -22.44 -8.52 3.37
CA CYS A 31 -23.86 -8.13 3.30
C CYS A 31 -24.77 -8.99 4.17
N SER A 32 -24.28 -10.11 4.70
CA SER A 32 -25.03 -10.99 5.59
C SER A 32 -24.94 -10.55 7.06
N VAL A 33 -24.03 -9.63 7.39
CA VAL A 33 -23.84 -9.11 8.75
C VAL A 33 -23.99 -7.58 8.76
N PRO A 34 -25.05 -7.03 9.37
CA PRO A 34 -25.23 -5.58 9.46
C PRO A 34 -24.04 -4.86 10.11
N PHE A 35 -23.44 -5.48 11.13
CA PHE A 35 -22.29 -4.92 11.85
C PHE A 35 -21.05 -4.75 10.96
N LEU A 36 -20.77 -5.69 10.05
CA LEU A 36 -19.63 -5.56 9.13
C LEU A 36 -19.77 -4.33 8.23
N ILE A 37 -21.01 -3.95 7.92
CA ILE A 37 -21.29 -2.73 7.17
C ILE A 37 -21.12 -1.50 8.06
N ASP A 38 -21.48 -1.54 9.35
CA ASP A 38 -21.16 -0.45 10.29
C ASP A 38 -19.65 -0.26 10.41
N PHE A 39 -18.90 -1.34 10.56
CA PHE A 39 -17.44 -1.29 10.62
C PHE A 39 -16.84 -0.66 9.36
N ILE A 40 -17.43 -0.89 8.18
CA ILE A 40 -17.04 -0.22 6.94
C ILE A 40 -17.42 1.26 6.99
N LEU A 41 -18.62 1.61 7.48
CA LEU A 41 -19.09 2.99 7.61
C LEU A 41 -18.27 3.80 8.63
N ASP A 42 -17.74 3.18 9.68
CA ASP A 42 -16.88 3.82 10.69
C ASP A 42 -15.59 4.40 10.08
N TYR A 43 -15.13 3.85 8.94
CA TYR A 43 -14.00 4.43 8.22
C TYR A 43 -14.30 5.79 7.58
N LYS A 44 -15.57 6.23 7.49
CA LYS A 44 -15.95 7.50 6.88
C LYS A 44 -15.22 8.69 7.51
N GLU A 45 -15.21 8.81 8.83
CA GLU A 45 -14.59 9.96 9.52
C GLU A 45 -13.06 9.94 9.45
N PRO A 46 -12.34 8.83 9.74
CA PRO A 46 -10.90 8.74 9.55
C PRO A 46 -10.43 9.02 8.12
N LEU A 47 -11.27 8.69 7.13
CA LEU A 47 -10.98 8.97 5.72
C LEU A 47 -11.15 10.44 5.36
N ILE A 48 -12.14 11.13 5.96
CA ILE A 48 -12.34 12.58 5.80
C ILE A 48 -11.22 13.36 6.51
N ASN A 49 -10.90 12.94 7.74
CA ASN A 49 -9.87 13.56 8.60
C ASN A 49 -8.43 13.26 8.15
N ARG A 50 -8.25 12.44 7.09
CA ARG A 50 -6.97 12.02 6.52
C ARG A 50 -6.07 11.22 7.46
N GLU A 51 -6.63 10.63 8.50
CA GLU A 51 -5.91 9.70 9.38
C GLU A 51 -5.54 8.41 8.64
N ARG A 52 -6.35 8.03 7.64
CA ARG A 52 -6.11 6.87 6.77
C ARG A 52 -6.23 7.22 5.30
N ARG A 53 -5.43 6.55 4.46
CA ARG A 53 -5.45 6.74 3.00
C ARG A 53 -6.61 5.96 2.37
N VAL A 54 -7.60 6.68 1.84
CA VAL A 54 -8.79 6.09 1.14
C VAL A 54 -8.38 5.04 0.09
N LYS A 55 -7.34 5.33 -0.70
CA LYS A 55 -6.80 4.46 -1.76
C LYS A 55 -6.35 3.09 -1.25
N GLU A 56 -5.98 2.97 0.02
CA GLU A 56 -5.55 1.69 0.59
C GLU A 56 -6.71 0.78 0.94
N LEU A 57 -7.91 1.33 1.16
CA LEU A 57 -9.10 0.60 1.64
C LEU A 57 -10.16 0.40 0.55
N PHE A 58 -10.24 1.31 -0.43
CA PHE A 58 -11.28 1.32 -1.47
C PHE A 58 -10.70 1.64 -2.86
N LYS A 59 -10.93 0.75 -3.84
CA LYS A 59 -10.46 0.86 -5.23
C LYS A 59 -11.07 2.04 -5.99
N SER A 60 -12.34 2.38 -5.71
CA SER A 60 -13.12 3.42 -6.42
C SER A 60 -12.62 4.87 -6.28
N PHE A 61 -11.59 5.07 -5.46
CA PHE A 61 -10.96 6.37 -5.17
C PHE A 61 -9.48 6.44 -5.58
N GLU A 62 -8.98 5.44 -6.29
CA GLU A 62 -7.69 5.58 -6.95
C GLU A 62 -7.85 6.54 -8.14
N ASP A 63 -7.45 7.80 -7.95
CA ASP A 63 -7.45 8.80 -9.04
C ASP A 63 -6.59 8.31 -10.21
N GLU A 64 -7.18 8.20 -11.41
CA GLU A 64 -6.46 7.91 -12.66
C GLU A 64 -5.40 8.97 -12.99
N SER A 65 -5.54 10.20 -12.47
CA SER A 65 -4.64 11.32 -12.76
C SER A 65 -3.23 11.27 -12.12
N GLU A 66 -2.93 10.29 -11.25
CA GLU A 66 -1.51 10.03 -10.87
C GLU A 66 -0.79 9.19 -11.92
N ASN A 67 -1.51 8.63 -12.88
CA ASN A 67 -0.98 7.80 -13.96
C ASN A 67 -0.70 8.58 -15.25
N GLU A 68 -1.22 9.81 -15.39
CA GLU A 68 -1.14 10.59 -16.63
C GLU A 68 0.17 11.39 -16.80
N ASN A 69 1.02 11.47 -15.77
CA ASN A 69 2.24 12.30 -15.83
C ASN A 69 3.54 11.52 -16.04
N GLU A 70 3.48 10.27 -16.51
CA GLU A 70 4.69 9.49 -16.89
C GLU A 70 4.77 9.19 -18.41
N ASP A 71 4.07 9.95 -19.24
CA ASP A 71 4.27 9.93 -20.70
C ASP A 71 5.54 10.71 -21.08
N GLY A 72 6.68 10.06 -20.85
CA GLY A 72 8.01 10.58 -21.18
C GLY A 72 8.96 9.57 -21.80
N GLU A 73 8.53 8.35 -22.10
CA GLU A 73 9.32 7.36 -22.85
C GLU A 73 8.44 6.57 -23.84
N GLU A 74 8.14 7.21 -24.97
CA GLU A 74 7.96 6.50 -26.24
C GLU A 74 9.31 6.37 -26.95
N ASP A 75 9.61 5.16 -27.39
CA ASP A 75 10.84 4.76 -28.09
C ASP A 75 10.92 5.41 -29.49
N ILE A 76 12.17 5.56 -29.95
CA ILE A 76 12.68 5.44 -31.34
C ILE A 76 11.62 5.33 -32.45
N ASP A 77 11.69 6.29 -33.39
CA ASP A 77 11.15 6.34 -34.75
C ASP A 77 9.63 6.16 -34.92
N GLU A 78 8.89 7.28 -34.95
CA GLU A 78 7.94 7.65 -36.02
C GLU A 78 7.41 9.08 -35.77
N GLU A 79 7.09 9.77 -36.88
CA GLU A 79 6.79 11.20 -37.00
C GLU A 79 5.42 11.61 -36.42
N ASP A 80 5.34 12.87 -35.99
CA ASP A 80 4.17 13.74 -35.78
C ASP A 80 3.05 13.33 -34.79
N GLU A 81 2.87 14.10 -33.70
CA GLU A 81 1.89 15.21 -33.61
C GLU A 81 1.87 15.83 -32.19
N GLU A 82 1.40 17.07 -32.15
CA GLU A 82 1.38 18.05 -31.07
C GLU A 82 0.60 17.62 -29.81
N ASN A 83 1.03 18.12 -28.63
CA ASN A 83 0.13 18.90 -27.77
C ASN A 83 0.89 19.59 -26.62
N GLU A 84 0.63 20.90 -26.50
CA GLU A 84 0.88 21.71 -25.31
C GLU A 84 -0.10 21.34 -24.19
N GLU A 85 0.31 21.42 -22.93
CA GLU A 85 -0.37 22.26 -21.94
C GLU A 85 0.43 22.38 -20.63
N ASN A 86 0.50 23.62 -20.16
CA ASN A 86 1.04 24.02 -18.86
C ASN A 86 0.06 23.66 -17.74
N GLU A 87 0.50 23.05 -16.62
CA GLU A 87 -0.22 23.22 -15.35
C GLU A 87 0.67 23.13 -14.09
N THR A 88 0.68 24.22 -13.32
CA THR A 88 0.43 24.21 -11.87
C THR A 88 -0.46 25.43 -11.54
N PRO A 89 -1.32 25.45 -10.48
CA PRO A 89 -1.42 24.54 -9.33
C PRO A 89 -2.89 24.07 -9.04
N LYS A 90 -3.23 22.81 -9.34
CA LYS A 90 -4.57 22.21 -9.07
C LYS A 90 -4.75 21.55 -7.67
N LYS A 91 -3.82 21.71 -6.73
CA LYS A 91 -3.81 20.88 -5.50
C LYS A 91 -4.86 21.24 -4.43
N SER A 92 -5.41 22.46 -4.39
CA SER A 92 -6.37 22.87 -3.35
C SER A 92 -7.82 22.48 -3.70
N ALA A 93 -8.30 22.79 -4.91
CA ALA A 93 -9.68 22.51 -5.34
C ALA A 93 -9.99 21.01 -5.54
N LYS A 94 -8.97 20.18 -5.77
CA LYS A 94 -9.10 18.72 -5.95
C LYS A 94 -9.42 17.99 -4.64
N ASN A 95 -9.09 18.60 -3.50
CA ASN A 95 -9.22 17.99 -2.18
C ASN A 95 -10.68 17.96 -1.69
N ASP A 96 -11.46 18.99 -1.98
CA ASP A 96 -12.88 19.05 -1.61
C ASP A 96 -13.71 18.07 -2.45
N LYS A 97 -13.46 17.99 -3.77
CA LYS A 97 -14.14 17.04 -4.67
C LYS A 97 -13.98 15.58 -4.23
N ARG A 98 -12.80 15.20 -3.73
CA ARG A 98 -12.55 13.85 -3.22
C ARG A 98 -13.34 13.56 -1.93
N ALA A 99 -13.33 14.50 -0.98
CA ALA A 99 -14.07 14.35 0.27
C ALA A 99 -15.59 14.27 0.00
N GLU A 100 -16.09 15.08 -0.93
CA GLU A 100 -17.48 15.03 -1.41
C GLU A 100 -17.84 13.66 -1.99
N LYS A 101 -17.00 13.11 -2.88
CA LYS A 101 -17.21 11.77 -3.47
C LYS A 101 -17.26 10.67 -2.40
N VAL A 102 -16.39 10.74 -1.39
CA VAL A 102 -16.39 9.81 -0.24
C VAL A 102 -17.69 9.95 0.56
N ILE A 103 -18.11 11.19 0.84
CA ILE A 103 -19.35 11.44 1.59
C ILE A 103 -20.56 10.89 0.82
N GLU A 104 -20.63 11.10 -0.49
CA GLU A 104 -21.73 10.65 -1.33
C GLU A 104 -21.82 9.12 -1.39
N SER A 105 -20.72 8.41 -1.65
CA SER A 105 -20.73 6.96 -1.74
C SER A 105 -21.04 6.28 -0.40
N PHE A 106 -20.50 6.80 0.71
CA PHE A 106 -20.80 6.29 2.05
C PHE A 106 -22.24 6.60 2.48
N LYS A 107 -22.79 7.77 2.11
CA LYS A 107 -24.22 8.07 2.31
C LYS A 107 -25.11 7.10 1.53
N ALA A 108 -24.72 6.74 0.30
CA ALA A 108 -25.46 5.77 -0.51
C ALA A 108 -25.45 4.38 0.15
N LEU A 109 -24.29 3.93 0.67
CA LEU A 109 -24.18 2.67 1.40
C LEU A 109 -25.02 2.69 2.69
N GLU A 110 -24.97 3.77 3.46
CA GLU A 110 -25.73 3.94 4.70
C GLU A 110 -27.24 3.91 4.43
N LYS A 111 -27.70 4.56 3.35
CA LYS A 111 -29.11 4.53 2.92
C LYS A 111 -29.55 3.12 2.54
N ALA A 112 -28.75 2.42 1.73
CA ALA A 112 -29.03 1.05 1.31
C ALA A 112 -29.13 0.10 2.52
N LYS A 113 -28.24 0.26 3.50
CA LYS A 113 -28.27 -0.50 4.76
C LYS A 113 -29.56 -0.23 5.55
N LYS A 114 -29.92 1.04 5.76
CA LYS A 114 -31.13 1.42 6.51
C LYS A 114 -32.39 0.85 5.88
N GLU A 115 -32.48 0.86 4.55
CA GLU A 115 -33.60 0.26 3.83
C GLU A 115 -33.65 -1.26 4.01
N TRP A 116 -32.51 -1.93 3.93
CA TRP A 116 -32.41 -3.38 4.15
C TRP A 116 -32.78 -3.78 5.59
N LEU A 117 -32.27 -3.09 6.61
CA LEU A 117 -32.63 -3.32 8.02
C LEU A 117 -34.12 -3.09 8.29
N LYS A 118 -34.72 -2.05 7.71
CA LYS A 118 -36.17 -1.81 7.81
C LYS A 118 -36.99 -2.97 7.24
N THR A 119 -36.57 -3.53 6.12
CA THR A 119 -37.23 -4.70 5.53
C THR A 119 -36.99 -5.98 6.32
N ALA A 120 -35.78 -6.19 6.84
CA ALA A 120 -35.43 -7.35 7.66
C ALA A 120 -36.25 -7.38 8.97
N ASN A 121 -36.27 -6.26 9.71
CA ASN A 121 -37.03 -6.14 10.97
C ASN A 121 -38.55 -6.24 10.77
N LYS A 122 -39.06 -5.92 9.57
CA LYS A 122 -40.47 -6.07 9.22
C LYS A 122 -40.82 -7.53 8.95
N GLN A 123 -39.86 -8.32 8.47
CA GLN A 123 -40.01 -9.74 8.19
C GLN A 123 -40.02 -10.57 9.49
N ASP A 124 -39.17 -10.24 10.47
CA ASP A 124 -39.16 -10.91 11.79
C ASP A 124 -40.47 -10.72 12.58
N LYS A 125 -41.27 -9.70 12.24
CA LYS A 125 -42.56 -9.40 12.88
C LYS A 125 -43.78 -10.01 12.18
N VAL A 126 -43.60 -10.55 10.97
CA VAL A 126 -44.71 -11.06 10.16
C VAL A 126 -44.41 -12.52 9.84
N GLU A 127 -45.06 -13.42 10.57
CA GLU A 127 -45.14 -14.88 10.34
C GLU A 127 -45.81 -15.27 9.01
N SER A 128 -45.73 -14.42 7.97
CA SER A 128 -46.32 -14.70 6.67
C SER A 128 -45.26 -15.21 5.72
N ASP A 129 -45.47 -16.44 5.26
CA ASP A 129 -44.67 -17.17 4.28
C ASP A 129 -44.80 -16.58 2.84
N ASP A 130 -44.86 -15.26 2.75
CA ASP A 130 -45.12 -14.53 1.51
C ASP A 130 -43.83 -14.43 0.67
N THR A 131 -43.83 -15.11 -0.48
CA THR A 131 -42.72 -15.13 -1.43
C THR A 131 -42.33 -13.72 -1.89
N ALA A 132 -43.30 -12.80 -1.97
CA ALA A 132 -43.08 -11.40 -2.31
C ALA A 132 -42.20 -10.67 -1.27
N SER A 133 -42.36 -10.98 0.02
CA SER A 133 -41.56 -10.39 1.09
C SER A 133 -40.11 -10.89 1.05
N LYS A 134 -39.90 -12.20 0.79
CA LYS A 134 -38.56 -12.79 0.59
C LYS A 134 -37.85 -12.21 -0.64
N MET A 135 -38.58 -12.02 -1.75
CA MET A 135 -38.04 -11.35 -2.95
C MET A 135 -37.66 -9.90 -2.69
N THR A 136 -38.47 -9.17 -1.91
CA THR A 136 -38.19 -7.77 -1.56
C THR A 136 -36.92 -7.66 -0.70
N LEU A 137 -36.75 -8.53 0.29
CA LEU A 137 -35.52 -8.60 1.09
C LEU A 137 -34.30 -8.90 0.22
N ALA A 138 -34.39 -9.91 -0.66
CA ALA A 138 -33.32 -10.28 -1.58
C ALA A 138 -32.94 -9.12 -2.52
N PHE A 139 -33.93 -8.40 -3.03
CA PHE A 139 -33.72 -7.22 -3.87
C PHE A 139 -32.99 -6.10 -3.11
N LYS A 140 -33.39 -5.82 -1.85
CA LYS A 140 -32.70 -4.83 -1.02
C LYS A 140 -31.27 -5.26 -0.64
N LYS A 141 -31.05 -6.55 -0.35
CA LYS A 141 -29.70 -7.11 -0.15
C LYS A 141 -28.86 -6.96 -1.42
N LYS A 142 -29.43 -7.16 -2.61
CA LYS A 142 -28.73 -6.98 -3.89
C LYS A 142 -28.30 -5.52 -4.09
N ILE A 143 -29.15 -4.54 -3.80
CA ILE A 143 -28.80 -3.11 -3.88
C ILE A 143 -27.63 -2.78 -2.93
N LEU A 144 -27.67 -3.29 -1.70
CA LEU A 144 -26.60 -3.10 -0.73
C LEU A 144 -25.28 -3.70 -1.23
N LYS A 145 -25.35 -4.90 -1.81
CA LYS A 145 -24.22 -5.59 -2.42
C LYS A 145 -23.62 -4.80 -3.60
N GLU A 146 -24.46 -4.26 -4.48
CA GLU A 146 -24.04 -3.41 -5.59
C GLU A 146 -23.33 -2.15 -5.08
N LYS A 147 -23.87 -1.47 -4.06
CA LYS A 147 -23.21 -0.28 -3.49
C LYS A 147 -21.89 -0.60 -2.80
N LEU A 148 -21.76 -1.78 -2.20
CA LEU A 148 -20.50 -2.24 -1.63
C LEU A 148 -19.49 -2.64 -2.71
N MET A 149 -19.94 -3.23 -3.82
CA MET A 149 -19.10 -3.48 -5.00
C MET A 149 -18.62 -2.17 -5.63
N ASP A 150 -19.49 -1.15 -5.76
CA ASP A 150 -19.16 0.18 -6.29
C ASP A 150 -18.01 0.83 -5.48
N LEU A 151 -17.98 0.63 -4.16
CA LEU A 151 -16.90 1.10 -3.28
C LEU A 151 -15.58 0.37 -3.54
N GLY A 152 -15.64 -0.92 -3.90
CA GLY A 152 -14.48 -1.75 -4.23
C GLY A 152 -13.57 -1.99 -3.02
N PRO A 153 -14.01 -2.72 -1.97
CA PRO A 153 -13.18 -3.00 -0.80
C PRO A 153 -11.88 -3.72 -1.20
N THR A 154 -10.74 -3.24 -0.71
CA THR A 154 -9.43 -3.81 -1.04
C THR A 154 -9.12 -5.05 -0.19
N SER A 155 -8.15 -5.86 -0.65
CA SER A 155 -7.62 -7.00 0.13
C SER A 155 -7.08 -6.59 1.51
N LYS A 156 -6.65 -5.33 1.66
CA LYS A 156 -6.20 -4.77 2.95
C LYS A 156 -7.37 -4.62 3.91
N LEU A 157 -8.46 -3.96 3.48
CA LEU A 157 -9.68 -3.82 4.29
C LEU A 157 -10.26 -5.19 4.68
N ILE A 158 -10.33 -6.12 3.72
CA ILE A 158 -10.79 -7.49 3.98
C ILE A 158 -9.92 -8.16 5.04
N SER A 159 -8.60 -7.99 4.98
CA SER A 159 -7.68 -8.58 5.97
C SER A 159 -7.79 -7.93 7.34
N GLU A 160 -8.09 -6.63 7.43
CA GLU A 160 -8.37 -5.95 8.70
C GLU A 160 -9.66 -6.48 9.34
N ILE A 161 -10.73 -6.63 8.54
CA ILE A 161 -12.01 -7.20 9.00
C ILE A 161 -11.84 -8.65 9.47
N VAL A 162 -11.11 -9.48 8.71
CA VAL A 162 -10.84 -10.87 9.13
C VAL A 162 -10.08 -10.89 10.45
N LYS A 163 -9.07 -10.04 10.64
CA LYS A 163 -8.34 -9.95 11.92
C LYS A 163 -9.24 -9.51 13.08
N SER A 164 -10.14 -8.55 12.87
CA SER A 164 -11.09 -8.15 13.92
C SER A 164 -12.06 -9.27 14.26
N MET A 165 -12.56 -10.01 13.27
CA MET A 165 -13.44 -11.15 13.50
C MET A 165 -12.70 -12.33 14.18
N GLU A 166 -11.45 -12.61 13.80
CA GLU A 166 -10.61 -13.60 14.48
C GLU A 166 -10.36 -13.21 15.94
N THR A 167 -10.09 -11.94 16.21
CA THR A 167 -9.89 -11.42 17.57
C THR A 167 -11.17 -11.51 18.41
N ALA A 168 -12.34 -11.34 17.79
CA ALA A 168 -13.62 -11.54 18.46
C ALA A 168 -13.95 -13.03 18.68
N LEU A 169 -13.51 -13.91 17.78
CA LEU A 169 -13.69 -15.36 17.87
C LEU A 169 -12.63 -16.09 18.69
N LYS A 170 -11.55 -15.42 19.11
CA LYS A 170 -10.59 -15.98 20.07
C LYS A 170 -11.39 -16.44 21.28
N SER A 171 -11.41 -17.75 21.49
CA SER A 171 -12.24 -18.36 22.51
C SER A 171 -11.79 -17.89 23.89
N ASP A 172 -12.70 -17.99 24.86
CA ASP A 172 -12.33 -17.85 26.28
C ASP A 172 -11.13 -18.75 26.64
N ASP A 173 -10.99 -19.93 26.00
CA ASP A 173 -9.83 -20.81 26.17
C ASP A 173 -8.50 -20.21 25.69
N GLU A 174 -8.50 -19.43 24.60
CA GLU A 174 -7.28 -18.80 24.08
C GLU A 174 -6.90 -17.57 24.90
N PHE A 175 -7.90 -16.81 25.34
CA PHE A 175 -7.73 -15.78 26.37
C PHE A 175 -7.15 -16.39 27.66
N ASP A 176 -7.67 -17.52 28.13
CA ASP A 176 -7.20 -18.18 29.34
C ASP A 176 -5.79 -18.74 29.16
N ARG A 177 -5.42 -19.21 27.96
CA ARG A 177 -4.05 -19.64 27.64
C ARG A 177 -3.07 -18.46 27.61
N GLU A 178 -3.44 -17.36 26.97
CA GLU A 178 -2.63 -16.14 26.96
C GLU A 178 -2.51 -15.58 28.37
N LEU A 179 -3.61 -15.51 29.13
CA LEU A 179 -3.60 -15.08 30.53
C LEU A 179 -2.66 -15.95 31.37
N LYS A 180 -2.77 -17.29 31.29
CA LYS A 180 -1.85 -18.22 31.97
C LYS A 180 -0.38 -18.01 31.57
N ARG A 181 -0.11 -17.72 30.30
CA ARG A 181 1.27 -17.43 29.83
C ARG A 181 1.81 -16.14 30.46
N LEU A 182 0.99 -15.09 30.55
CA LEU A 182 1.38 -13.84 31.19
C LEU A 182 1.52 -14.03 32.70
N GLU A 183 0.62 -14.78 33.34
CA GLU A 183 0.67 -15.15 34.75
C GLU A 183 1.93 -15.95 35.12
N TYR A 184 2.44 -16.81 34.23
CA TYR A 184 3.68 -17.56 34.46
C TYR A 184 4.92 -16.66 34.58
N ARG A 185 4.88 -15.45 34.00
CA ARG A 185 5.96 -14.46 34.14
C ARG A 185 5.89 -13.68 35.46
N LEU A 186 4.81 -13.83 36.21
CA LEU A 186 4.64 -13.19 37.51
C LEU A 186 5.15 -14.15 38.61
N PRO A 187 6.08 -13.71 39.48
CA PRO A 187 6.54 -14.50 40.62
C PRO A 187 5.44 -14.64 41.69
N MET A 188 4.50 -15.58 41.49
CA MET A 188 3.36 -15.81 42.39
C MET A 188 3.65 -16.89 43.46
N PHE A 189 4.73 -16.70 44.22
CA PHE A 189 5.21 -17.69 45.20
C PHE A 189 4.39 -17.74 46.51
N SER A 190 3.77 -16.63 46.90
CA SER A 190 2.99 -16.50 48.15
C SER A 190 1.47 -16.44 47.88
N ASP A 191 0.67 -16.95 48.82
CA ASP A 191 -0.80 -16.86 48.76
C ASP A 191 -1.31 -15.42 48.86
N GLU A 192 -0.55 -14.52 49.47
CA GLU A 192 -0.86 -13.08 49.47
C GLU A 192 -0.70 -12.48 48.07
N LEU A 193 0.34 -12.87 47.33
CA LEU A 193 0.57 -12.42 45.96
C LEU A 193 -0.52 -12.92 45.01
N LYS A 194 -0.99 -14.16 45.18
CA LYS A 194 -2.12 -14.71 44.42
C LYS A 194 -3.44 -13.96 44.72
N LYS A 195 -3.68 -13.58 45.99
CA LYS A 195 -4.86 -12.77 46.37
C LYS A 195 -4.78 -11.36 45.78
N ASN A 196 -3.61 -10.72 45.86
CA ASN A 196 -3.39 -9.40 45.27
C ASN A 196 -3.57 -9.44 43.74
N HIS A 197 -3.01 -10.45 43.08
CA HIS A 197 -3.21 -10.69 41.65
C HIS A 197 -4.70 -10.79 41.27
N LYS A 198 -5.48 -11.61 42.00
CA LYS A 198 -6.94 -11.69 41.80
C LYS A 198 -7.65 -10.36 42.01
N SER A 199 -7.18 -9.53 42.94
CA SER A 199 -7.73 -8.17 43.16
C SER A 199 -7.40 -7.24 42.00
N ILE A 200 -6.17 -7.28 41.48
CA ILE A 200 -5.73 -6.47 40.33
C ILE A 200 -6.51 -6.87 39.09
N LEU A 201 -6.69 -8.17 38.82
CA LEU A 201 -7.44 -8.65 37.65
C LEU A 201 -8.89 -8.14 37.59
N LYS A 202 -9.57 -8.00 38.74
CA LYS A 202 -10.95 -7.49 38.79
C LYS A 202 -11.07 -6.05 38.32
N ASP A 203 -10.07 -5.22 38.61
CA ASP A 203 -10.08 -3.79 38.32
C ASP A 203 -9.17 -3.41 37.13
N ILE A 204 -8.51 -4.38 36.50
CA ILE A 204 -7.36 -4.15 35.61
C ILE A 204 -7.63 -3.20 34.45
N ILE A 205 -8.88 -3.18 33.96
CA ILE A 205 -9.34 -2.33 32.87
C ILE A 205 -9.33 -0.85 33.28
N LYS A 206 -9.68 -0.57 34.54
CA LYS A 206 -9.81 0.78 35.08
C LYS A 206 -8.48 1.35 35.63
N LEU A 207 -7.53 0.48 35.96
CA LEU A 207 -6.26 0.89 36.61
C LEU A 207 -5.29 1.61 35.67
N SER A 208 -4.70 2.71 36.11
CA SER A 208 -3.60 3.38 35.40
C SER A 208 -2.26 2.63 35.56
N LYS A 209 -1.24 2.94 34.75
CA LYS A 209 0.09 2.33 34.87
C LYS A 209 0.73 2.62 36.24
N GLU A 210 0.48 3.79 36.79
CA GLU A 210 0.98 4.25 38.10
C GLU A 210 0.27 3.52 39.24
N GLU A 211 -1.04 3.30 39.12
CA GLU A 211 -1.84 2.54 40.10
C GLU A 211 -1.47 1.05 40.10
N ILE A 212 -1.14 0.49 38.92
CA ILE A 212 -0.59 -0.87 38.81
C ILE A 212 0.78 -0.94 39.50
N ALA A 213 1.65 0.06 39.33
CA ALA A 213 2.96 0.10 40.00
C ALA A 213 2.84 0.20 41.52
N ALA A 214 1.84 0.92 42.04
CA ALA A 214 1.60 1.04 43.47
C ALA A 214 1.05 -0.25 44.13
N ARG A 215 0.33 -1.08 43.36
CA ARG A 215 -0.27 -2.32 43.87
C ARG A 215 0.64 -3.54 43.76
N VAL A 216 1.78 -3.42 43.09
CA VAL A 216 2.64 -4.55 42.75
C VAL A 216 3.99 -4.44 43.46
N PRO A 217 4.52 -5.53 44.08
CA PRO A 217 5.74 -5.44 44.88
C PRO A 217 7.01 -5.11 44.09
N GLU A 218 7.10 -5.58 42.84
CA GLU A 218 8.26 -5.39 41.97
C GLU A 218 7.89 -4.60 40.70
N ALA A 219 8.74 -3.65 40.32
CA ALA A 219 8.55 -2.84 39.12
C ALA A 219 8.58 -3.66 37.81
N THR A 220 9.28 -4.81 37.83
CA THR A 220 9.40 -5.76 36.71
C THR A 220 8.02 -6.32 36.29
N MET A 221 7.12 -6.53 37.25
CA MET A 221 5.78 -7.09 37.06
C MET A 221 4.82 -6.09 36.39
N VAL A 222 5.07 -4.78 36.47
CA VAL A 222 4.21 -3.73 35.88
C VAL A 222 4.09 -3.92 34.36
N SER A 223 5.20 -4.27 33.70
CA SER A 223 5.21 -4.58 32.26
C SER A 223 4.23 -5.70 31.89
N THR A 224 4.22 -6.76 32.68
CA THR A 224 3.35 -7.93 32.49
C THR A 224 1.89 -7.58 32.77
N TYR A 225 1.58 -6.80 33.81
CA TYR A 225 0.22 -6.34 34.08
C TYR A 225 -0.32 -5.35 33.03
N VAL A 226 0.54 -4.53 32.42
CA VAL A 226 0.14 -3.68 31.29
C VAL A 226 -0.23 -4.54 30.06
N GLU A 227 0.47 -5.64 29.83
CA GLU A 227 0.09 -6.61 28.78
C GLU A 227 -1.22 -7.33 29.12
N ILE A 228 -1.41 -7.76 30.38
CA ILE A 228 -2.68 -8.35 30.82
C ILE A 228 -3.82 -7.33 30.67
N LYS A 229 -3.60 -6.04 31.01
CA LYS A 229 -4.59 -4.99 30.79
C LYS A 229 -5.01 -4.91 29.32
N LYS A 230 -4.05 -4.90 28.39
CA LYS A 230 -4.33 -4.91 26.94
C LYS A 230 -5.15 -6.14 26.53
N LEU A 231 -4.86 -7.30 27.10
CA LEU A 231 -5.61 -8.53 26.85
C LEU A 231 -7.08 -8.41 27.29
N PHE A 232 -7.32 -7.88 28.50
CA PHE A 232 -8.67 -7.66 29.03
C PHE A 232 -9.45 -6.58 28.26
N THR A 233 -8.81 -5.47 27.89
CA THR A 233 -9.46 -4.43 27.06
C THR A 233 -9.83 -4.96 25.68
N THR A 234 -8.98 -5.82 25.10
CA THR A 234 -9.27 -6.46 23.81
C THR A 234 -10.46 -7.41 23.94
N LYS A 235 -10.55 -8.20 25.02
CA LYS A 235 -11.70 -9.08 25.30
C LYS A 235 -13.01 -8.33 25.50
N GLU A 236 -12.99 -7.21 26.23
CA GLU A 236 -14.18 -6.39 26.44
C GLU A 236 -14.66 -5.71 25.14
N ALA A 237 -13.72 -5.19 24.34
CA ALA A 237 -14.02 -4.67 23.01
C ALA A 237 -14.58 -5.76 22.07
N SER A 238 -14.05 -6.98 22.14
CA SER A 238 -14.56 -8.13 21.38
C SER A 238 -15.99 -8.52 21.74
N LYS A 239 -16.40 -8.39 23.02
CA LYS A 239 -17.77 -8.71 23.47
C LYS A 239 -18.83 -7.74 22.94
N GLN A 240 -18.46 -6.49 22.69
CA GLN A 240 -19.37 -5.48 22.13
C GLN A 240 -19.34 -5.45 20.59
N GLY A 241 -18.38 -6.12 19.97
CA GLY A 241 -18.03 -5.90 18.57
C GLY A 241 -18.82 -6.69 17.53
N PHE A 242 -19.54 -7.76 17.86
CA PHE A 242 -20.32 -8.50 16.87
C PHE A 242 -21.55 -9.06 17.57
N ASP A 243 -22.69 -8.38 17.45
CA ASP A 243 -23.99 -8.80 18.01
C ASP A 243 -24.53 -10.06 17.28
N LEU A 244 -23.79 -11.16 17.36
CA LEU A 244 -23.95 -12.41 16.63
C LEU A 244 -23.54 -13.58 17.51
N GLU A 245 -24.20 -14.72 17.30
CA GLU A 245 -23.78 -15.97 17.92
C GLU A 245 -22.37 -16.38 17.45
N PRO A 246 -21.47 -16.84 18.35
CA PRO A 246 -20.10 -17.22 17.99
C PRO A 246 -20.03 -18.27 16.87
N ALA A 247 -20.98 -19.21 16.83
CA ALA A 247 -21.07 -20.22 15.78
C ALA A 247 -21.30 -19.56 14.40
N ARG A 248 -22.26 -18.64 14.33
CA ARG A 248 -22.59 -17.91 13.10
C ARG A 248 -21.43 -17.02 12.64
N LEU A 249 -20.77 -16.34 13.57
CA LEU A 249 -19.60 -15.51 13.27
C LEU A 249 -18.44 -16.34 12.68
N LYS A 250 -18.24 -17.57 13.19
CA LYS A 250 -17.26 -18.52 12.66
C LYS A 250 -17.58 -18.97 11.24
N GLU A 251 -18.84 -19.29 10.94
CA GLU A 251 -19.28 -19.64 9.59
C GLU A 251 -18.99 -18.53 8.57
N ILE A 252 -19.33 -17.28 8.92
CA ILE A 252 -19.10 -16.12 8.06
C ILE A 252 -17.60 -15.88 7.85
N LEU A 253 -16.81 -16.02 8.91
CA LEU A 253 -15.35 -15.90 8.82
C LEU A 253 -14.76 -16.96 7.89
N GLU A 254 -15.23 -18.21 7.97
CA GLU A 254 -14.80 -19.28 7.07
C GLU A 254 -15.22 -19.00 5.62
N GLN A 255 -16.42 -18.47 5.40
CA GLN A 255 -16.88 -18.03 4.08
C GLN A 255 -15.98 -16.94 3.49
N ILE A 256 -15.63 -15.92 4.28
CA ILE A 256 -14.71 -14.84 3.85
C ILE A 256 -13.32 -15.42 3.54
N LYS A 257 -12.78 -16.29 4.39
CA LYS A 257 -11.48 -16.94 4.15
C LYS A 257 -11.48 -17.77 2.88
N ARG A 258 -12.56 -18.50 2.61
CA ARG A 258 -12.73 -19.29 1.38
C ARG A 258 -12.78 -18.40 0.16
N GLY A 259 -13.59 -17.34 0.17
CA GLY A 259 -13.66 -16.38 -0.92
C GLY A 259 -12.31 -15.71 -1.21
N LYS A 260 -11.60 -15.30 -0.15
CA LYS A 260 -10.25 -14.74 -0.24
C LYS A 260 -9.27 -15.71 -0.88
N LYS A 261 -9.25 -16.97 -0.42
CA LYS A 261 -8.37 -18.01 -0.97
C LYS A 261 -8.62 -18.24 -2.46
N ILE A 262 -9.88 -18.32 -2.88
CA ILE A 262 -10.25 -18.50 -4.30
C ILE A 262 -9.74 -17.32 -5.14
N SER A 263 -9.96 -16.09 -4.67
CA SER A 263 -9.49 -14.88 -5.36
C SER A 263 -7.96 -14.83 -5.44
N ASP A 264 -7.27 -15.05 -4.32
CA ASP A 264 -5.80 -15.00 -4.24
C ASP A 264 -5.15 -16.09 -5.12
N GLU A 265 -5.69 -17.31 -5.14
CA GLU A 265 -5.19 -18.39 -6.00
C GLU A 265 -5.39 -18.08 -7.49
N ALA A 266 -6.55 -17.52 -7.85
CA ALA A 266 -6.84 -17.12 -9.22
C ALA A 266 -5.94 -15.96 -9.69
N LYS A 267 -5.76 -14.92 -8.86
CA LYS A 267 -4.83 -13.81 -9.12
C LYS A 267 -3.39 -14.31 -9.24
N ALA A 268 -2.95 -15.18 -8.33
CA ALA A 268 -1.61 -15.78 -8.38
C ALA A 268 -1.41 -16.61 -9.65
N ARG A 269 -2.42 -17.37 -10.11
CA ARG A 269 -2.37 -18.10 -11.38
C ARG A 269 -2.24 -17.15 -12.56
N MET A 270 -3.05 -16.09 -12.61
CA MET A 270 -3.01 -15.07 -13.66
C MET A 270 -1.63 -14.40 -13.76
N ALA A 271 -1.07 -13.99 -12.61
CA ALA A 271 0.26 -13.38 -12.54
C ALA A 271 1.35 -14.37 -12.97
N LYS A 272 1.35 -15.61 -12.44
CA LYS A 272 2.37 -16.63 -12.73
C LYS A 272 2.46 -16.98 -14.22
N SER A 273 1.32 -17.06 -14.90
CA SER A 273 1.28 -17.32 -16.35
C SER A 273 1.84 -16.18 -17.19
N ASN A 274 1.83 -14.95 -16.67
CA ASN A 274 2.28 -13.74 -17.38
C ASN A 274 3.69 -13.26 -16.98
N LEU A 275 4.42 -13.99 -16.12
CA LEU A 275 5.78 -13.58 -15.73
C LEU A 275 6.75 -13.45 -16.91
N ARG A 276 6.53 -14.18 -18.01
CA ARG A 276 7.37 -14.10 -19.22
C ARG A 276 7.26 -12.74 -19.91
N LEU A 277 6.08 -12.10 -19.84
CA LEU A 277 5.85 -10.74 -20.34
C LEU A 277 6.66 -9.71 -19.54
N VAL A 278 6.74 -9.86 -18.22
CA VAL A 278 7.56 -8.98 -17.37
C VAL A 278 9.03 -9.07 -17.78
N VAL A 279 9.53 -10.30 -17.97
CA VAL A 279 10.92 -10.53 -18.40
C VAL A 279 11.20 -9.91 -19.77
N SER A 280 10.27 -10.00 -20.74
CA SER A 280 10.47 -9.40 -22.07
C SER A 280 10.46 -7.88 -22.04
N ILE A 281 9.65 -7.26 -21.17
CA ILE A 281 9.61 -5.80 -20.98
C ILE A 281 10.87 -5.32 -20.25
N ALA A 282 11.23 -5.97 -19.14
CA ALA A 282 12.39 -5.59 -18.31
C ALA A 282 13.72 -5.62 -19.07
N LYS A 283 13.86 -6.46 -20.10
CA LYS A 283 15.06 -6.50 -20.95
C LYS A 283 15.40 -5.14 -21.59
N ARG A 284 14.40 -4.34 -21.95
CA ARG A 284 14.62 -3.00 -22.55
C ARG A 284 15.17 -1.97 -21.57
N TYR A 285 15.04 -2.24 -20.27
CA TYR A 285 15.48 -1.36 -19.18
C TYR A 285 16.83 -1.80 -18.58
N THR A 286 17.50 -2.77 -19.21
CA THR A 286 18.84 -3.19 -18.78
C THR A 286 19.84 -2.05 -18.91
N ASN A 287 20.87 -2.04 -18.06
CA ASN A 287 21.91 -1.02 -18.01
C ASN A 287 21.46 0.40 -17.62
N ARG A 288 20.28 0.55 -17.00
CA ARG A 288 19.79 1.83 -16.45
C ARG A 288 20.09 2.03 -14.96
N GLY A 289 21.15 1.39 -14.45
CA GLY A 289 21.60 1.52 -13.05
C GLY A 289 21.00 0.52 -12.05
N LEU A 290 19.94 -0.22 -12.42
CA LEU A 290 19.35 -1.26 -11.57
C LEU A 290 19.66 -2.68 -12.09
N PRO A 291 19.97 -3.67 -11.24
CA PRO A 291 20.17 -5.06 -11.64
C PRO A 291 18.96 -5.66 -12.36
N PHE A 292 19.19 -6.59 -13.28
CA PHE A 292 18.13 -7.18 -14.10
C PHE A 292 17.06 -7.93 -13.29
N LEU A 293 17.47 -8.61 -12.21
CA LEU A 293 16.52 -9.32 -11.32
C LEU A 293 15.62 -8.34 -10.58
N ASP A 294 16.15 -7.18 -10.18
CA ASP A 294 15.39 -6.15 -9.46
C ASP A 294 14.38 -5.47 -10.39
N LEU A 295 14.77 -5.18 -11.64
CA LEU A 295 13.84 -4.73 -12.68
C LEU A 295 12.68 -5.72 -12.90
N ILE A 296 12.97 -7.02 -12.89
CA ILE A 296 11.93 -8.06 -12.99
C ILE A 296 11.02 -8.05 -11.76
N GLN A 297 11.55 -7.89 -10.54
CA GLN A 297 10.72 -7.86 -9.34
C GLN A 297 9.80 -6.65 -9.30
N GLU A 298 10.32 -5.47 -9.63
CA GLU A 298 9.50 -4.26 -9.71
C GLU A 298 8.45 -4.36 -10.82
N GLY A 299 8.82 -4.94 -11.97
CA GLY A 299 7.87 -5.29 -13.01
C GLY A 299 6.81 -6.31 -12.58
N ASN A 300 7.17 -7.30 -11.74
CA ASN A 300 6.21 -8.27 -11.18
C ASN A 300 5.23 -7.58 -10.23
N ILE A 301 5.68 -6.60 -9.45
CA ILE A 301 4.80 -5.77 -8.61
C ILE A 301 3.82 -4.99 -9.50
N GLY A 302 4.29 -4.41 -10.61
CA GLY A 302 3.44 -3.78 -11.62
C GLY A 302 2.42 -4.74 -12.22
N LEU A 303 2.83 -5.96 -12.57
CA LEU A 303 1.94 -7.01 -13.07
C LEU A 303 0.87 -7.38 -12.05
N MET A 304 1.21 -7.53 -10.77
CA MET A 304 0.22 -7.83 -9.72
C MET A 304 -0.83 -6.71 -9.60
N LYS A 305 -0.42 -5.43 -9.68
CA LYS A 305 -1.34 -4.30 -9.73
C LYS A 305 -2.25 -4.34 -10.96
N ALA A 306 -1.71 -4.74 -12.12
CA ALA A 306 -2.51 -4.92 -13.33
C ALA A 306 -3.57 -6.02 -13.13
N VAL A 307 -3.20 -7.15 -12.54
CA VAL A 307 -4.13 -8.25 -12.23
C VAL A 307 -5.28 -7.78 -11.32
N ASP A 308 -4.97 -6.97 -10.30
CA ASP A 308 -5.97 -6.48 -9.34
C ASP A 308 -7.01 -5.51 -9.91
N LYS A 309 -6.66 -4.82 -11.01
CA LYS A 309 -7.46 -3.77 -11.66
C LYS A 309 -7.99 -4.18 -13.04
N PHE A 310 -7.66 -5.37 -13.51
CA PHE A 310 -8.03 -5.80 -14.85
C PHE A 310 -9.52 -6.13 -14.93
N GLU A 311 -10.21 -5.53 -15.88
CA GLU A 311 -11.62 -5.79 -16.18
C GLU A 311 -11.76 -6.48 -17.53
N TYR A 312 -11.99 -7.79 -17.52
CA TYR A 312 -12.13 -8.57 -18.75
C TYR A 312 -13.36 -8.16 -19.61
N ARG A 313 -14.36 -7.53 -18.99
CA ARG A 313 -15.61 -7.09 -19.65
C ARG A 313 -15.39 -6.00 -20.69
N LYS A 314 -14.29 -5.23 -20.57
CA LYS A 314 -13.89 -4.20 -21.55
C LYS A 314 -13.35 -4.79 -22.85
N GLY A 315 -13.07 -6.10 -22.91
CA GLY A 315 -12.69 -6.80 -24.15
C GLY A 315 -11.23 -6.64 -24.58
N TYR A 316 -10.44 -5.84 -23.88
CA TYR A 316 -9.00 -5.70 -24.11
C TYR A 316 -8.22 -6.95 -23.70
N LYS A 317 -7.14 -7.26 -24.42
CA LYS A 317 -6.22 -8.35 -24.04
C LYS A 317 -5.47 -7.98 -22.77
N PHE A 318 -5.31 -8.94 -21.85
CA PHE A 318 -4.61 -8.71 -20.59
C PHE A 318 -3.17 -8.24 -20.81
N SER A 319 -2.45 -8.83 -21.77
CA SER A 319 -1.04 -8.47 -22.03
C SER A 319 -0.83 -7.01 -22.42
N THR A 320 -1.73 -6.43 -23.21
CA THR A 320 -1.66 -5.02 -23.63
C THR A 320 -1.85 -4.10 -22.42
N TYR A 321 -2.88 -4.38 -21.62
CA TYR A 321 -3.16 -3.63 -20.40
C TYR A 321 -2.02 -3.75 -19.37
N ALA A 322 -1.53 -4.97 -19.14
CA ALA A 322 -0.46 -5.23 -18.18
C ALA A 322 0.88 -4.59 -18.59
N THR A 323 1.14 -4.43 -19.88
CA THR A 323 2.39 -3.82 -20.37
C THR A 323 2.57 -2.40 -19.83
N TRP A 324 1.50 -1.60 -19.78
CA TRP A 324 1.54 -0.25 -19.22
C TRP A 324 1.92 -0.27 -17.73
N TRP A 325 1.24 -1.09 -16.92
CA TRP A 325 1.51 -1.22 -15.49
C TRP A 325 2.91 -1.74 -15.17
N ILE A 326 3.43 -2.67 -15.99
CA ILE A 326 4.79 -3.21 -15.84
C ILE A 326 5.81 -2.11 -16.17
N ARG A 327 5.62 -1.38 -17.27
CA ARG A 327 6.50 -0.28 -17.68
C ARG A 327 6.53 0.81 -16.61
N GLN A 328 5.37 1.20 -16.09
CA GLN A 328 5.24 2.20 -15.03
C GLN A 328 6.04 1.81 -13.78
N ALA A 329 5.84 0.57 -13.30
CA ALA A 329 6.51 0.10 -12.10
C ALA A 329 8.03 0.06 -12.26
N ILE A 330 8.52 -0.40 -13.41
CA ILE A 330 9.95 -0.44 -13.73
C ILE A 330 10.54 0.97 -13.83
N SER A 331 9.91 1.87 -14.57
CA SER A 331 10.39 3.24 -14.81
C SER A 331 10.46 4.01 -13.49
N ARG A 332 9.41 3.89 -12.66
CA ARG A 332 9.38 4.45 -11.32
C ARG A 332 10.48 3.90 -10.42
N ALA A 333 10.70 2.59 -10.42
CA ALA A 333 11.75 1.98 -9.59
C ALA A 333 13.15 2.43 -9.99
N ILE A 334 13.42 2.55 -11.28
CA ILE A 334 14.69 3.11 -11.79
C ILE A 334 14.87 4.54 -11.29
N ALA A 335 13.84 5.38 -11.44
CA ALA A 335 13.89 6.76 -10.97
C ALA A 335 14.11 6.85 -9.45
N ASP A 336 13.50 5.96 -8.68
CA ASP A 336 13.52 6.00 -7.22
C ASP A 336 14.80 5.41 -6.60
N GLN A 337 15.41 4.39 -7.22
CA GLN A 337 16.43 3.54 -6.60
C GLN A 337 17.74 3.38 -7.39
N ALA A 338 17.77 3.63 -8.70
CA ALA A 338 18.95 3.29 -9.53
C ALA A 338 20.19 4.14 -9.26
N ARG A 339 20.05 5.29 -8.57
CA ARG A 339 21.15 6.22 -8.28
C ARG A 339 21.55 6.14 -6.81
N THR A 340 22.86 6.25 -6.55
CA THR A 340 23.42 6.33 -5.18
C THR A 340 22.85 7.51 -4.39
N ILE A 341 22.68 8.65 -5.07
CA ILE A 341 22.03 9.84 -4.51
C ILE A 341 20.65 9.94 -5.15
N ARG A 342 19.61 9.77 -4.31
CA ARG A 342 18.21 9.80 -4.76
C ARG A 342 17.85 11.20 -5.27
N ILE A 343 17.30 11.25 -6.48
CA ILE A 343 16.80 12.47 -7.12
C ILE A 343 15.26 12.39 -7.21
N PRO A 344 14.52 13.48 -6.94
CA PRO A 344 13.07 13.49 -7.14
C PRO A 344 12.64 13.20 -8.59
N ILE A 345 11.50 12.52 -8.78
CA ILE A 345 11.01 12.07 -10.10
C ILE A 345 10.91 13.22 -11.13
N HIS A 346 10.31 14.35 -10.76
CA HIS A 346 10.19 15.52 -11.65
C HIS A 346 11.54 16.08 -12.15
N MET A 347 12.61 15.89 -11.38
CA MET A 347 13.95 16.28 -11.81
C MET A 347 14.52 15.28 -12.83
N ILE A 348 14.18 13.99 -12.72
CA ILE A 348 14.57 12.95 -13.68
C ILE A 348 13.83 13.15 -15.01
N GLU A 349 12.54 13.50 -14.97
CA GLU A 349 11.79 13.92 -16.15
C GLU A 349 12.47 15.10 -16.86
N THR A 350 12.90 16.10 -16.09
CA THR A 350 13.63 17.27 -16.63
C THR A 350 14.95 16.83 -17.28
N ILE A 351 15.70 15.92 -16.67
CA ILE A 351 16.96 15.37 -17.21
C ILE A 351 16.70 14.62 -18.53
N ASN A 352 15.66 13.78 -18.58
CA ASN A 352 15.30 13.05 -19.78
C ASN A 352 14.87 13.98 -20.92
N ARG A 353 14.11 15.04 -20.62
CA ARG A 353 13.75 16.07 -21.60
C ARG A 353 14.97 16.79 -22.17
N ILE A 354 15.94 17.16 -21.31
CA ILE A 354 17.21 17.75 -21.75
C ILE A 354 17.97 16.76 -22.66
N ASN A 355 18.05 15.48 -22.28
CA ASN A 355 18.73 14.46 -23.09
C ASN A 355 18.05 14.23 -24.44
N LYS A 356 16.71 14.31 -24.50
CA LYS A 356 15.94 14.22 -25.75
C LYS A 356 16.27 15.38 -26.69
N ILE A 357 16.30 16.61 -26.17
CA ILE A 357 16.69 17.80 -26.93
C ILE A 357 18.13 17.68 -27.43
N ASN A 358 19.07 17.27 -26.56
CA ASN A 358 20.46 17.07 -26.96
C ASN A 358 20.60 16.07 -28.12
N ARG A 359 19.86 14.95 -28.09
CA ARG A 359 19.87 13.96 -29.18
C ARG A 359 19.28 14.54 -30.47
N LYS A 360 18.19 15.30 -30.38
CA LYS A 360 17.55 15.96 -31.52
C LYS A 360 18.50 16.95 -32.21
N TYR A 361 19.12 17.85 -31.47
CA TYR A 361 20.10 18.81 -32.04
C TYR A 361 21.35 18.13 -32.57
N LEU A 362 21.81 17.06 -31.91
CA LEU A 362 22.94 16.28 -32.41
C LEU A 362 22.62 15.65 -33.77
N GLN A 363 21.36 15.24 -34.01
CA GLN A 363 20.90 14.68 -35.28
C GLN A 363 20.70 15.77 -36.36
N GLU A 364 20.13 16.92 -36.00
CA GLU A 364 19.80 18.00 -36.93
C GLU A 364 21.01 18.87 -37.30
N GLU A 365 21.80 19.30 -36.30
CA GLU A 365 22.90 20.26 -36.45
C GLU A 365 24.30 19.62 -36.36
N GLY A 366 24.38 18.35 -35.95
CA GLY A 366 25.65 17.64 -35.78
C GLY A 366 26.49 18.12 -34.60
N LYS A 367 25.93 18.98 -33.72
CA LYS A 367 26.60 19.55 -32.55
C LYS A 367 25.68 19.57 -31.34
N GLU A 368 26.27 19.55 -30.14
CA GLU A 368 25.50 19.71 -28.90
C GLU A 368 25.01 21.16 -28.76
N PRO A 369 23.74 21.38 -28.36
CA PRO A 369 23.18 22.71 -28.22
C PRO A 369 23.79 23.44 -27.02
N ASP A 370 23.89 24.77 -27.13
CA ASP A 370 24.33 25.59 -26.00
C ASP A 370 23.30 25.58 -24.86
N VAL A 371 23.76 25.76 -23.62
CA VAL A 371 22.91 25.72 -22.42
C VAL A 371 21.80 26.77 -22.48
N SER A 372 22.05 27.89 -23.17
CA SER A 372 21.06 28.94 -23.40
C SER A 372 19.90 28.50 -24.29
N VAL A 373 20.15 27.62 -25.26
CA VAL A 373 19.14 27.08 -26.18
C VAL A 373 18.29 26.04 -25.44
N ILE A 374 18.95 25.12 -24.73
CA ILE A 374 18.27 24.11 -23.90
C ILE A 374 17.33 24.77 -22.90
N ALA A 375 17.78 25.86 -22.26
CA ALA A 375 16.98 26.60 -21.29
C ALA A 375 15.69 27.18 -21.89
N LYS A 376 15.75 27.73 -23.11
CA LYS A 376 14.56 28.25 -23.81
C LYS A 376 13.56 27.15 -24.13
N GLU A 377 14.04 26.01 -24.59
CA GLU A 377 13.18 24.91 -25.06
C GLU A 377 12.56 24.07 -23.92
N VAL A 378 13.26 23.99 -22.79
CA VAL A 378 12.73 23.37 -21.56
C VAL A 378 11.89 24.37 -20.74
N GLY A 379 11.98 25.68 -21.02
CA GLY A 379 11.26 26.73 -20.29
C GLY A 379 11.81 26.99 -18.88
N LEU A 380 13.12 26.80 -18.67
CA LEU A 380 13.79 26.99 -17.38
C LEU A 380 14.87 28.09 -17.47
N SER A 381 15.30 28.61 -16.33
CA SER A 381 16.44 29.54 -16.32
C SER A 381 17.75 28.81 -16.65
N VAL A 382 18.68 29.52 -17.29
CA VAL A 382 20.01 29.00 -17.66
C VAL A 382 20.74 28.43 -16.45
N ASP A 383 20.68 29.13 -15.30
CA ASP A 383 21.33 28.67 -14.07
C ASP A 383 20.74 27.36 -13.55
N LYS A 384 19.41 27.19 -13.68
CA LYS A 384 18.74 25.96 -13.26
C LYS A 384 19.12 24.79 -14.16
N VAL A 385 19.24 25.00 -15.47
CA VAL A 385 19.74 23.97 -16.40
C VAL A 385 21.18 23.57 -16.06
N LYS A 386 22.07 24.54 -15.78
CA LYS A 386 23.45 24.25 -15.33
C LYS A 386 23.47 23.41 -14.05
N GLN A 387 22.61 23.72 -13.09
CA GLN A 387 22.49 22.93 -11.86
C GLN A 387 21.97 21.52 -12.13
N VAL A 388 20.96 21.36 -12.99
CA VAL A 388 20.42 20.04 -13.37
C VAL A 388 21.52 19.20 -14.00
N ILE A 389 22.26 19.72 -14.98
CA ILE A 389 23.39 19.02 -15.63
C ILE A 389 24.46 18.61 -14.61
N LYS A 390 24.73 19.44 -13.61
CA LYS A 390 25.69 19.12 -12.53
C LYS A 390 25.21 17.95 -11.67
N ILE A 391 23.91 17.90 -11.35
CA ILE A 391 23.30 16.85 -10.52
C ILE A 391 23.19 15.51 -11.28
N THR A 392 23.09 15.55 -12.62
CA THR A 392 23.00 14.34 -13.45
C THR A 392 24.25 13.43 -13.35
N LYS A 393 25.41 13.98 -12.98
CA LYS A 393 26.68 13.25 -12.90
C LYS A 393 26.65 12.21 -11.79
N GLU A 394 27.02 10.98 -12.11
CA GLU A 394 27.13 9.90 -11.14
C GLU A 394 28.44 10.00 -10.35
N PRO A 395 28.45 9.59 -9.06
CA PRO A 395 29.67 9.54 -8.28
C PRO A 395 30.66 8.53 -8.87
N ILE A 396 31.94 8.87 -8.81
CA ILE A 396 33.03 8.01 -9.29
C ILE A 396 33.41 7.04 -8.16
N SER A 397 33.72 5.80 -8.51
CA SER A 397 34.23 4.82 -7.55
C SER A 397 35.57 5.25 -6.96
N LEU A 398 35.73 5.18 -5.64
CA LEU A 398 37.02 5.39 -4.99
C LEU A 398 38.05 4.31 -5.36
N GLU A 399 37.61 3.15 -5.83
CA GLU A 399 38.48 2.08 -6.31
C GLU A 399 38.82 2.20 -7.79
N ALA A 400 38.38 3.26 -8.47
CA ALA A 400 38.72 3.46 -9.87
C ALA A 400 40.25 3.56 -10.03
N PRO A 401 40.85 2.74 -10.91
CA PRO A 401 42.29 2.76 -11.11
C PRO A 401 42.73 4.05 -11.79
N ILE A 402 43.88 4.59 -11.38
CA ILE A 402 44.50 5.74 -12.02
C ILE A 402 45.59 5.24 -12.97
N ALA A 403 45.59 5.74 -14.20
CA ALA A 403 46.27 5.15 -15.36
C ALA A 403 47.82 5.02 -15.29
N ASN A 404 48.47 5.46 -14.21
CA ASN A 404 49.93 5.63 -14.16
C ASN A 404 50.64 4.88 -13.01
N GLU A 405 49.93 4.21 -12.10
CA GLU A 405 50.54 3.45 -11.00
C GLU A 405 49.92 2.05 -10.92
N GLU A 406 50.76 1.01 -10.80
CA GLU A 406 50.36 -0.40 -10.81
C GLU A 406 49.34 -0.76 -9.71
N ASP A 407 49.23 0.06 -8.66
CA ASP A 407 48.31 -0.09 -7.51
C ASP A 407 47.53 1.20 -7.14
N GLY A 408 47.67 2.30 -7.89
CA GLY A 408 47.11 3.60 -7.50
C GLY A 408 45.58 3.68 -7.69
N LYS A 409 44.82 3.83 -6.61
CA LYS A 409 43.36 4.00 -6.64
C LYS A 409 42.97 5.46 -6.46
N PHE A 410 41.84 5.88 -7.02
CA PHE A 410 41.33 7.25 -6.84
C PHE A 410 41.18 7.67 -5.37
N GLY A 411 40.76 6.74 -4.51
CA GLY A 411 40.60 6.95 -3.08
C GLY A 411 41.89 7.31 -2.35
N ASP A 412 43.05 6.86 -2.84
CA ASP A 412 44.35 7.12 -2.22
C ASP A 412 44.75 8.62 -2.35
N PHE A 413 44.16 9.33 -3.31
CA PHE A 413 44.40 10.75 -3.55
C PHE A 413 43.37 11.68 -2.88
N VAL A 414 42.37 11.13 -2.18
CA VAL A 414 41.36 11.94 -1.50
C VAL A 414 41.91 12.40 -0.15
N GLU A 415 42.28 13.68 -0.07
CA GLU A 415 42.76 14.29 1.17
C GLU A 415 41.65 14.37 2.25
N ASP A 416 42.01 14.09 3.50
CA ASP A 416 41.12 14.33 4.65
C ASP A 416 41.22 15.79 5.12
N LYS A 417 40.22 16.59 4.75
CA LYS A 417 40.10 18.00 5.17
C LYS A 417 39.57 18.19 6.59
N THR A 418 39.06 17.13 7.22
CA THR A 418 38.49 17.20 8.57
C THR A 418 39.55 16.99 9.64
N SER A 419 40.65 16.32 9.29
CA SER A 419 41.82 16.21 10.14
C SER A 419 42.49 17.58 10.29
N LEU A 420 42.80 17.94 11.54
CA LEU A 420 43.60 19.12 11.83
C LEU A 420 45.06 18.81 11.48
N SER A 421 45.72 19.76 10.83
CA SER A 421 47.17 19.68 10.68
C SER A 421 47.82 19.59 12.07
N PRO A 422 48.90 18.80 12.24
CA PRO A 422 49.65 18.77 13.49
C PRO A 422 50.05 20.18 13.99
N ILE A 423 50.30 21.10 13.05
CA ILE A 423 50.60 22.51 13.36
C ILE A 423 49.39 23.22 13.97
N ASP A 424 48.20 23.03 13.39
CA ASP A 424 46.96 23.65 13.89
C ASP A 424 46.55 23.06 15.24
N GLN A 425 46.85 21.78 15.48
CA GLN A 425 46.65 21.14 16.78
C GLN A 425 47.53 21.75 17.88
N ILE A 426 48.82 21.98 17.59
CA ILE A 426 49.76 22.60 18.53
C ILE A 426 49.32 24.04 18.84
N LEU A 427 48.97 24.82 17.82
CA LEU A 427 48.44 26.18 18.02
C LEU A 427 47.20 26.19 18.91
N LYS A 428 46.32 25.20 18.76
CA LYS A 428 45.10 25.08 19.56
C LYS A 428 45.36 24.60 21.00
N SER A 429 46.39 23.80 21.25
CA SER A 429 46.81 23.44 22.61
C SER A 429 47.47 24.61 23.33
N ASP A 430 48.34 25.36 22.64
CA ASP A 430 49.01 26.54 23.21
C ASP A 430 48.00 27.62 23.61
N LEU A 431 46.98 27.85 22.78
CA LEU A 431 45.86 28.76 23.07
C LEU A 431 45.00 28.34 24.27
N ARG A 432 45.11 27.10 24.73
CA ARG A 432 44.33 26.54 25.84
C ARG A 432 45.11 26.50 27.15
N GLU A 433 46.44 26.59 27.09
CA GLU A 433 47.32 26.69 28.25
C GLU A 433 47.59 28.15 28.68
N GLN A 434 47.32 29.12 27.81
CA GLN A 434 47.17 30.55 28.16
C GLN A 434 45.78 30.84 28.74
#